data_AF-A0A448B7Z9-F1
#
_entry.id   AF-A0A448B7Z9-F1
#
_cell.length_a   1.000
_cell.length_b   1.000
_cell.length_c   1.000
_cell.angle_alpha   90.00
_cell.angle_beta   90.00
_cell.angle_gamma   90.00
#
_symmetry.space_group_name_H-M   'P 1'
#
loop_
_entity.id
_entity.type
_entity.pdbx_description
1 polymer ?
#
loop_
_entity_poly.entity_id
_entity_poly.type
_entity_poly.pdbx_seq_one_letter_code
_entity_poly.pdbx_strand_id
1 'polypeptide(L)'
;MAKKKSEENEGRKPEYVKFHEMPFEGKTKRFMVESLNGGFNLGNIIFYPQWRTYTFQPNPNTIFDSKCLNEIINFLKSLNEDRKQNLKMK
;
A
#
# COMPACT_ATOMS: atom_id res chain seq x y z
N MET A 1 26.33 6.58 -20.40
CA MET A 1 26.30 6.48 -18.92
C MET A 1 24.91 6.90 -18.43
N ALA A 2 23.96 5.97 -18.37
CA ALA A 2 22.60 6.25 -17.93
C ALA A 2 22.46 5.84 -16.47
N LYS A 3 22.52 6.81 -15.55
CA LYS A 3 22.27 6.58 -14.12
C LYS A 3 20.76 6.36 -13.93
N LYS A 4 20.43 5.24 -13.28
CA LYS A 4 19.08 4.74 -13.03
C LYS A 4 18.28 5.70 -12.14
N LYS A 5 17.04 5.93 -12.55
CA LYS A 5 16.01 6.77 -11.92
C LYS A 5 15.18 5.94 -10.95
N SER A 6 15.79 5.45 -9.86
CA SER A 6 15.15 4.54 -8.89
C SER A 6 15.26 5.00 -7.44
N GLU A 7 15.59 6.27 -7.20
CA GLU A 7 16.02 6.77 -5.88
C GLU A 7 15.21 8.02 -5.47
N GLU A 8 13.89 8.00 -5.68
CA GLU A 8 13.03 9.17 -5.41
C GLU A 8 11.70 8.85 -4.71
N ASN A 9 11.64 7.81 -3.85
CA ASN A 9 10.48 7.66 -2.94
C ASN A 9 10.84 7.12 -1.55
N GLU A 10 12.12 7.01 -1.22
CA GLU A 10 12.59 6.50 0.07
C GLU A 10 12.81 7.68 1.02
N GLY A 11 11.73 8.24 1.59
CA GLY A 11 11.89 9.28 2.63
C GLY A 11 10.70 10.18 2.91
N ARG A 12 9.64 10.18 2.10
CA ARG A 12 8.46 10.99 2.42
C ARG A 12 7.56 10.22 3.39
N LYS A 13 7.52 10.69 4.64
CA LYS A 13 6.52 10.23 5.62
C LYS A 13 5.12 10.46 5.04
N PRO A 14 4.19 9.51 5.19
CA PRO A 14 2.84 9.72 4.73
C PRO A 14 2.21 10.86 5.53
N GLU A 15 1.53 11.75 4.82
CA GLU A 15 0.99 13.02 5.31
C GLU A 15 -0.52 12.92 5.54
N TYR A 16 -1.21 12.02 4.84
CA TYR A 16 -2.67 11.88 4.89
C TYR A 16 -3.16 10.55 5.47
N VAL A 17 -2.43 9.45 5.28
CA VAL A 17 -2.84 8.12 5.78
C VAL A 17 -1.76 7.38 6.59
N LYS A 18 -2.21 6.50 7.48
CA LYS A 18 -1.38 5.52 8.20
C LYS A 18 -1.73 4.12 7.70
N PHE A 19 -0.72 3.27 7.60
CA PHE A 19 -0.86 1.86 7.21
C PHE A 19 -0.54 0.97 8.41
N HIS A 20 -1.50 0.18 8.86
CA HIS A 20 -1.34 -0.73 9.99
C HIS A 20 -1.34 -2.17 9.48
N GLU A 21 -0.23 -2.88 9.63
CA GLU A 21 -0.19 -4.32 9.29
C GLU A 21 -1.10 -5.09 10.24
N MET A 22 -2.03 -5.85 9.67
CA MET A 22 -2.98 -6.66 10.43
C MET A 22 -2.48 -8.11 10.51
N PRO A 23 -2.66 -8.78 11.66
CA PRO A 23 -2.28 -10.18 11.80
C PRO A 23 -3.09 -11.04 10.83
N PHE A 24 -2.39 -11.91 10.08
CA PHE A 24 -3.01 -12.88 9.19
C PHE A 24 -2.09 -14.09 9.03
N GLU A 25 -2.65 -15.30 9.16
CA GLU A 25 -1.89 -16.56 9.13
C GLU A 25 -1.45 -16.99 7.71
N GLY A 26 -1.89 -16.28 6.68
CA GLY A 26 -1.56 -16.61 5.29
C GLY A 26 -0.23 -16.02 4.79
N LYS A 27 0.17 -16.44 3.59
CA LYS A 27 1.42 -16.02 2.92
C LYS A 27 1.44 -14.56 2.43
N THR A 28 0.35 -13.81 2.64
CA THR A 28 0.15 -12.46 2.11
C THR A 28 -0.21 -11.54 3.24
N LYS A 29 0.42 -10.37 3.29
CA LYS A 29 0.14 -9.38 4.33
C LYS A 29 -1.23 -8.75 4.11
N ARG A 30 -1.77 -8.14 5.16
CA ARG A 30 -2.97 -7.31 5.10
C ARG A 30 -2.69 -6.02 5.84
N PHE A 31 -3.22 -4.91 5.34
CA PHE A 31 -3.03 -3.61 5.98
C PHE A 31 -4.36 -2.89 6.12
N MET A 32 -4.61 -2.28 7.27
CA MET A 32 -5.68 -1.31 7.46
C MET A 32 -5.14 0.08 7.10
N VAL A 33 -5.91 0.85 6.35
CA VAL A 33 -5.60 2.24 6.00
C VAL A 33 -6.42 3.16 6.90
N GLU A 34 -5.75 3.99 7.67
CA GLU A 34 -6.36 4.90 8.63
C GLU A 34 -6.07 6.35 8.25
N SER A 35 -7.05 7.24 8.36
CA SER A 35 -6.83 8.68 8.20
C SER A 35 -5.93 9.21 9.31
N LEU A 36 -4.88 9.95 8.95
CA LEU A 36 -4.05 10.65 9.93
C LEU A 36 -4.85 11.68 10.73
N ASN A 37 -5.78 12.34 10.06
CA ASN A 37 -6.68 13.32 10.65
C ASN A 37 -7.98 12.62 11.08
N GLY A 38 -8.06 12.26 12.35
CA GLY A 38 -9.29 11.73 12.98
C GLY A 38 -9.34 10.21 13.19
N GLY A 39 -8.34 9.47 12.70
CA GLY A 39 -8.20 8.04 13.02
C GLY A 39 -9.27 7.12 12.40
N PHE A 40 -9.98 7.61 11.39
CA PHE A 40 -11.03 6.83 10.73
C PHE A 40 -10.44 5.77 9.81
N ASN A 41 -10.99 4.56 9.86
CA ASN A 41 -10.64 3.48 8.94
C ASN A 41 -11.19 3.79 7.54
N LEU A 42 -10.30 3.99 6.58
CA LEU A 42 -10.60 4.31 5.18
C LEU A 42 -10.78 3.07 4.31
N GLY A 43 -10.30 1.91 4.76
CA GLY A 43 -10.38 0.66 4.03
C GLY A 43 -9.19 -0.25 4.31
N ASN A 44 -9.09 -1.32 3.52
CA ASN A 44 -8.07 -2.34 3.68
C ASN A 44 -7.27 -2.57 2.40
N ILE A 45 -5.98 -2.83 2.54
CA ILE A 45 -5.12 -3.30 1.47
C ILE A 45 -4.92 -4.80 1.65
N ILE A 46 -5.37 -5.57 0.67
CA ILE A 46 -5.27 -7.03 0.67
C ILE A 46 -4.75 -7.54 -0.67
N PHE A 47 -4.13 -8.71 -0.65
CA PHE A 47 -3.74 -9.38 -1.88
C PHE A 47 -4.96 -9.98 -2.57
N TYR A 48 -5.19 -9.61 -3.84
CA TYR A 48 -6.26 -10.15 -4.66
C TYR A 48 -5.70 -11.26 -5.57
N PRO A 49 -5.99 -12.55 -5.28
CA PRO A 49 -5.31 -13.68 -5.93
C PRO A 49 -5.52 -13.75 -7.44
N GLN A 50 -6.70 -13.36 -7.92
CA GLN A 50 -7.08 -13.43 -9.33
C GLN A 50 -6.21 -12.52 -10.20
N TRP A 51 -5.85 -11.33 -9.71
CA TRP A 51 -4.95 -10.40 -10.40
C TRP A 51 -3.49 -10.54 -9.95
N ARG A 52 -3.25 -11.37 -8.92
CA ARG A 52 -1.95 -11.59 -8.31
C ARG A 52 -1.28 -10.29 -7.85
N THR A 53 -2.08 -9.35 -7.32
CA THR A 53 -1.61 -8.03 -6.89
C THR A 53 -2.28 -7.59 -5.60
N TYR A 54 -1.62 -6.72 -4.83
CA TYR A 54 -2.28 -6.00 -3.74
C TYR A 54 -3.24 -4.96 -4.30
N THR A 55 -4.42 -4.89 -3.70
CA THR A 55 -5.49 -3.94 -4.05
C THR A 55 -5.96 -3.20 -2.81
N PHE A 56 -6.32 -1.95 -2.97
CA PHE A 56 -7.02 -1.19 -1.94
C PHE A 56 -8.53 -1.40 -2.07
N GLN A 57 -9.18 -1.78 -0.97
CA GLN A 57 -10.62 -1.97 -0.84
C GLN A 57 -11.15 -0.89 0.11
N PRO A 58 -11.72 0.21 -0.41
CA PRO A 58 -12.21 1.30 0.40
C PRO A 58 -13.44 0.89 1.20
N ASN A 59 -13.60 1.48 2.39
CA ASN A 59 -14.85 1.36 3.13
C ASN A 59 -15.97 2.16 2.42
N PRO A 60 -17.24 1.78 2.59
CA PRO A 60 -18.36 2.55 2.04
C PRO A 60 -18.32 4.02 2.49
N ASN A 61 -18.77 4.93 1.62
CA ASN A 61 -18.87 6.37 1.89
C ASN A 61 -17.52 7.06 2.24
N THR A 62 -16.39 6.48 1.83
CA THR A 62 -15.08 7.15 1.93
C THR A 62 -14.81 7.97 0.69
N ILE A 63 -14.19 9.13 0.88
CA ILE A 63 -13.81 10.07 -0.18
C ILE A 63 -12.32 10.27 -0.11
N PHE A 64 -11.67 10.26 -1.27
CA PHE A 64 -10.23 10.44 -1.38
C PHE A 64 -9.95 11.57 -2.35
N ASP A 65 -9.08 12.49 -1.95
CA ASP A 65 -8.47 13.43 -2.87
C ASP A 65 -7.28 12.76 -3.60
N SER A 66 -6.73 13.45 -4.59
CA SER A 66 -5.64 12.92 -5.39
C SER A 66 -4.37 12.67 -4.57
N LYS A 67 -4.10 13.47 -3.53
CA LYS A 67 -2.91 13.32 -2.68
C LYS A 67 -3.01 12.08 -1.80
N CYS A 68 -4.14 11.87 -1.14
CA CYS A 68 -4.41 10.67 -0.35
C CYS A 68 -4.35 9.40 -1.21
N LEU A 69 -4.95 9.42 -2.41
CA LEU A 69 -4.86 8.29 -3.34
C LEU A 69 -3.43 8.00 -3.77
N ASN A 70 -2.61 9.02 -4.01
CA ASN A 70 -1.21 8.83 -4.40
C ASN A 70 -0.40 8.12 -3.30
N GLU A 71 -0.63 8.42 -2.02
CA GLU A 71 0.04 7.71 -0.91
C GLU A 71 -0.34 6.22 -0.89
N ILE A 72 -1.63 5.91 -1.06
CA ILE A 72 -2.12 4.53 -1.15
C ILE A 72 -1.52 3.82 -2.36
N ILE A 73 -1.48 4.46 -3.53
CA ILE A 73 -0.91 3.91 -4.75
C ILE A 73 0.58 3.61 -4.57
N ASN A 74 1.34 4.51 -3.96
CA ASN A 74 2.77 4.33 -3.72
C ASN A 74 3.02 3.13 -2.78
N PHE A 75 2.21 3.00 -1.73
CA PHE A 75 2.30 1.85 -0.83
C PHE A 75 1.89 0.53 -1.51
N LEU A 76 0.88 0.55 -2.39
CA LEU A 76 0.54 -0.63 -3.20
C LEU A 76 1.68 -1.04 -4.13
N LYS A 77 2.39 -0.08 -4.74
CA LYS A 77 3.53 -0.36 -5.61
C LYS A 77 4.66 -1.04 -4.84
N SER A 78 5.03 -0.53 -3.66
CA SER A 78 6.09 -1.14 -2.85
C SER A 78 5.74 -2.57 -2.44
N LEU A 79 4.52 -2.84 -1.95
CA LEU A 79 4.09 -4.20 -1.59
C LEU A 79 4.14 -5.19 -2.78
N ASN A 80 3.79 -4.72 -3.96
CA ASN A 80 3.83 -5.54 -5.17
C ASN A 80 5.27 -5.81 -5.64
N GLU A 81 6.18 -4.86 -5.48
CA GLU A 81 7.60 -5.02 -5.75
C GLU A 81 8.26 -5.98 -4.76
N ASP A 82 8.03 -5.79 -3.46
CA ASP A 82 8.51 -6.68 -2.39
C ASP A 82 8.08 -8.12 -2.63
N ARG A 83 6.82 -8.33 -3.05
CA ARG A 83 6.34 -9.68 -3.38
C ARG A 83 7.06 -10.28 -4.58
N LYS A 84 7.29 -9.51 -5.64
CA LYS A 84 8.03 -9.98 -6.82
C LYS A 84 9.47 -10.36 -6.45
N GLN A 85 10.12 -9.60 -5.58
CA GLN A 85 11.47 -9.91 -5.09
C GLN A 85 11.48 -11.19 -4.25
N ASN A 86 10.54 -11.33 -3.31
CA ASN A 86 10.39 -12.53 -2.47
C ASN A 86 10.08 -13.81 -3.27
N LEU A 87 9.49 -13.69 -4.47
CA LEU A 87 9.28 -14.83 -5.38
C LEU A 87 10.54 -15.21 -6.16
N LYS A 88 11.48 -14.28 -6.39
CA LYS A 88 12.73 -14.54 -7.13
C LYS A 88 13.84 -15.13 -6.25
N MET A 89 13.73 -14.99 -4.92
CA MET A 89 14.70 -15.51 -3.95
C MET A 89 14.34 -16.90 -3.40
N LYS A 90 13.29 -17.54 -3.93
CA LYS A 90 12.87 -18.91 -3.63
C LYS A 90 13.13 -19.80 -4.82
#